data_AF-A0AAV7IWN3-F1
#
_entry.id   AF-A0AAV7IWN3-F1
#
_cell.length_a   1.000
_cell.length_b   1.000
_cell.length_c   1.000
_cell.angle_alpha   90.00
_cell.angle_beta   90.00
_cell.angle_gamma   90.00
#
_symmetry.space_group_name_H-M   'P 1'
#
loop_
_entity.id
_entity.type
_entity.pdbx_description
1 polymer ?
#
loop_
_entity_poly.entity_id
_entity_poly.type
_entity_poly.pdbx_seq_one_letter_code
_entity_poly.pdbx_strand_id
1 'polypeptide(L)'
;MGDSEKKKQEDALGTITQPAKCRACYHVMLSSDIVHCIKCSSGYHPLCAKNAGKLTNGAIQKCCGPKKNATVDDIKELLGRLRADINIDLQKTAENLRGSFEEATAKLGARIGAVEEKNTLIEKKVDDCQKNLEICTDSINVIGKKMQSLTSTEPNSQYACILAEVEERENRRKNVMVFDLAESTAATNAERVAHDNKAISNICAALDLSSAGFRSYRIELCADAGVLTLEERRSCAAILFVKNLFRGFVDCSKMLETVPINVPSRINRTKLLLRPKVSRTNFSQSSPLHRLIAVCNQIDQNGNCEVDILAYNQPLTSGVLASMITQYR
;
A
#
# COMPACT_ATOMS: atom_id res chain seq x y z
N MET A 1 -17.35 -0.02 26.48
CA MET A 1 -18.05 0.48 27.69
C MET A 1 -18.70 1.78 27.31
N GLY A 2 -19.96 1.70 26.91
CA GLY A 2 -20.71 2.83 26.36
C GLY A 2 -21.36 3.64 27.47
N ASP A 3 -21.61 4.92 27.21
CA ASP A 3 -22.17 5.93 28.12
C ASP A 3 -23.51 5.52 28.79
N SER A 4 -24.14 4.42 28.34
CA SER A 4 -25.35 3.87 28.93
C SER A 4 -25.15 3.15 30.28
N GLU A 5 -23.96 2.61 30.56
CA GLU A 5 -23.69 1.92 31.84
C GLU A 5 -23.35 2.90 32.97
N LYS A 6 -22.70 4.03 32.65
CA LYS A 6 -22.43 5.11 33.61
C LYS A 6 -23.72 5.72 34.17
N LYS A 7 -24.74 5.87 33.33
CA LYS A 7 -26.03 6.46 33.73
C LYS A 7 -26.83 5.56 34.70
N LYS A 8 -26.69 4.24 34.58
CA LYS A 8 -27.36 3.28 35.49
C LYS A 8 -26.69 3.15 36.85
N GLN A 9 -25.38 3.43 36.97
CA GLN A 9 -24.69 3.46 38.27
C GLN A 9 -25.02 4.73 39.07
N GLU A 10 -25.32 5.86 38.42
CA GLU A 10 -25.77 7.07 39.11
C GLU A 10 -27.21 6.94 39.65
N ASP A 11 -28.08 6.17 38.97
CA ASP A 11 -29.47 5.97 39.40
C ASP A 11 -29.64 4.92 40.53
N ALA A 12 -28.60 4.12 40.84
CA ALA A 12 -28.65 3.08 41.88
C ALA A 12 -28.22 3.59 43.28
N LEU A 13 -27.59 4.76 43.37
CA LEU A 13 -27.36 5.46 44.63
C LEU A 13 -28.59 6.30 44.93
N GLY A 14 -29.59 5.65 45.54
CA GLY A 14 -30.87 6.23 45.93
C GLY A 14 -30.74 7.66 46.45
N THR A 15 -31.36 8.57 45.71
CA THR A 15 -31.73 9.94 46.08
C THR A 15 -32.21 10.04 47.53
N ILE A 16 -31.31 10.40 48.44
CA ILE A 16 -31.66 11.17 49.65
C ILE A 16 -31.32 12.63 49.33
N THR A 17 -32.09 13.27 48.46
CA THR A 17 -31.81 14.65 48.02
C THR A 17 -32.97 15.59 48.27
N GLN A 18 -33.60 15.47 49.43
CA GLN A 18 -34.06 16.69 50.10
C GLN A 18 -33.40 16.78 51.47
N PRO A 19 -32.48 17.73 51.69
CA PRO A 19 -31.92 17.93 53.01
C PRO A 19 -33.05 18.29 53.96
N ALA A 20 -33.10 17.62 55.10
CA ALA A 20 -34.09 17.90 56.13
C ALA A 20 -34.04 19.40 56.46
N LYS A 21 -35.18 20.10 56.33
CA LYS A 21 -35.32 21.49 56.75
C LYS A 21 -35.81 21.53 58.19
N CYS A 22 -35.19 22.36 59.02
CA CYS A 22 -35.67 22.57 60.39
C CYS A 22 -37.05 23.24 60.38
N ARG A 23 -38.03 22.70 61.11
CA ARG A 23 -39.39 23.27 61.12
C ARG A 23 -39.51 24.62 61.84
N ALA A 24 -38.59 24.94 62.74
CA ALA A 24 -38.59 26.22 63.44
C ALA A 24 -37.92 27.35 62.63
N CYS A 25 -36.84 27.03 61.90
CA CYS A 25 -35.97 28.01 61.24
C CYS A 25 -35.98 27.90 59.69
N TYR A 26 -36.60 26.86 59.12
CA TYR A 26 -36.64 26.45 57.69
C TYR A 26 -35.28 26.27 56.98
N HIS A 27 -34.16 26.32 57.70
CA HIS A 27 -32.83 26.10 57.13
C HIS A 27 -32.48 24.62 56.92
N VAL A 28 -31.65 24.39 55.90
CA VAL A 28 -31.01 23.12 55.51
C VAL A 28 -30.15 22.60 56.66
N MET A 29 -30.37 21.36 57.08
CA MET A 29 -29.56 20.74 58.13
C MET A 29 -28.44 19.87 57.54
N LEU A 30 -27.24 19.96 58.13
CA LEU A 30 -26.05 19.19 57.73
C LEU A 30 -26.11 17.78 58.36
N SER A 31 -25.76 16.74 57.59
CA SER A 31 -25.81 15.35 58.06
C SER A 31 -24.48 14.91 58.69
N SER A 32 -24.44 14.92 60.01
CA SER A 32 -23.69 13.96 60.83
C SER A 32 -24.67 13.31 61.81
N ASP A 33 -24.22 12.37 62.65
CA ASP A 33 -25.06 11.59 63.58
C ASP A 33 -26.03 12.42 64.45
N ILE A 34 -25.76 13.73 64.56
CA ILE A 34 -26.66 14.73 65.15
C ILE A 34 -26.88 15.86 64.14
N VAL A 35 -28.12 16.03 63.71
CA VAL A 35 -28.55 17.03 62.75
C VAL A 35 -28.71 18.38 63.46
N HIS A 36 -27.88 19.37 63.16
CA HIS A 36 -27.94 20.70 63.78
C HIS A 36 -28.62 21.73 62.84
N CYS A 37 -29.61 22.51 63.30
CA CYS A 37 -30.03 23.72 62.55
C CYS A 37 -28.94 24.79 62.72
N ILE A 38 -28.35 25.22 61.60
CA ILE A 38 -27.31 26.25 61.54
C ILE A 38 -27.73 27.56 62.24
N LYS A 39 -29.02 27.89 62.22
CA LYS A 39 -29.54 29.17 62.71
C LYS A 39 -29.97 29.17 64.19
N CYS A 40 -30.47 28.06 64.72
CA CYS A 40 -30.93 27.98 66.12
C CYS A 40 -30.10 27.02 66.99
N SER A 41 -29.01 26.47 66.43
CA SER A 41 -28.08 25.56 67.09
C SER A 41 -28.73 24.33 67.74
N SER A 42 -29.98 24.02 67.38
CA SER A 42 -30.72 22.91 67.98
C SER A 42 -30.33 21.62 67.26
N GLY A 43 -29.69 20.71 68.00
CA GLY A 43 -29.31 19.38 67.54
C GLY A 43 -30.43 18.36 67.74
N TYR A 44 -30.70 17.54 66.72
CA TYR A 44 -31.68 16.46 66.77
C TYR A 44 -31.11 15.18 66.17
N HIS A 45 -31.41 14.02 66.76
CA HIS A 45 -31.16 12.75 66.09
C HIS A 45 -32.02 12.65 64.82
N PRO A 46 -31.52 12.09 63.70
CA PRO A 46 -32.28 11.89 62.47
C PRO A 46 -33.64 11.20 62.71
N LEU A 47 -33.69 10.25 63.65
CA LEU A 47 -34.91 9.54 64.05
C LEU A 47 -35.91 10.43 64.82
N CYS A 48 -35.43 11.39 65.62
CA CYS A 48 -36.28 12.35 66.34
C CYS A 48 -36.66 13.56 65.43
N ALA A 49 -36.08 13.70 64.22
CA ALA A 49 -36.29 14.84 63.33
C ALA A 49 -37.75 15.02 62.86
N LYS A 50 -38.53 13.93 62.72
CA LYS A 50 -39.96 14.01 62.34
C LYS A 50 -40.83 14.69 63.41
N ASN A 51 -40.40 14.67 64.67
CA ASN A 51 -41.10 15.25 65.81
C ASN A 51 -40.40 16.50 66.39
N ALA A 52 -39.14 16.72 66.03
CA ALA A 52 -38.38 17.92 66.36
C ALA A 52 -39.12 19.20 65.94
N GLY A 53 -39.32 20.11 66.89
CA GLY A 53 -39.98 21.39 66.63
C GLY A 53 -41.51 21.38 66.71
N LYS A 54 -42.16 20.24 67.02
CA LYS A 54 -43.58 20.29 67.41
C LYS A 54 -43.71 20.99 68.76
N LEU A 55 -44.61 21.98 68.81
CA LEU A 55 -45.06 22.60 70.06
C LEU A 55 -46.13 21.68 70.65
N THR A 56 -45.80 21.03 71.76
CA THR A 56 -46.78 20.33 72.60
C THR A 56 -46.88 21.11 73.90
N ASN A 57 -48.08 21.61 74.22
CA ASN A 57 -48.34 22.43 75.41
C ASN A 57 -47.41 23.65 75.56
N GLY A 58 -47.17 24.38 74.47
CA GLY A 58 -46.41 25.64 74.51
C GLY A 58 -44.89 25.50 74.66
N ALA A 59 -44.36 24.27 74.75
CA ALA A 59 -42.92 24.01 74.80
C ALA A 59 -42.44 23.27 73.53
N ILE A 60 -41.26 23.65 73.02
CA ILE A 60 -40.62 22.93 71.92
C ILE A 60 -40.20 21.56 72.44
N GLN A 61 -40.71 20.49 71.83
CA GLN A 61 -40.31 19.13 72.16
C GLN A 61 -38.82 18.95 71.85
N LYS A 62 -37.98 18.95 72.90
CA LYS A 62 -36.55 18.66 72.79
C LYS A 62 -36.39 17.25 72.23
N CYS A 63 -35.33 17.04 71.44
CA CYS A 63 -34.94 15.72 70.98
C CYS A 63 -35.04 14.73 72.14
N CYS A 64 -35.54 13.52 71.86
CA CYS A 64 -35.35 12.38 72.72
C CYS A 64 -33.84 12.26 72.96
N GLY A 65 -33.31 12.92 74.00
CA GLY A 65 -31.97 12.68 74.47
C GLY A 65 -31.85 11.17 74.75
N PRO A 66 -30.63 10.62 74.82
CA PRO A 66 -30.48 9.23 75.24
C PRO A 66 -31.34 9.04 76.48
N LYS A 67 -32.31 8.10 76.41
CA LYS A 67 -33.16 7.79 77.56
C LYS A 67 -32.19 7.64 78.72
N LYS A 68 -32.24 8.54 79.71
CA LYS A 68 -31.27 8.53 80.82
C LYS A 68 -31.30 7.19 81.58
N ASN A 69 -32.35 6.39 81.36
CA ASN A 69 -32.54 5.05 81.86
C ASN A 69 -32.87 4.08 80.70
N ALA A 70 -32.02 3.99 79.67
CA ALA A 70 -32.12 2.89 78.71
C ALA A 70 -31.95 1.58 79.50
N THR A 71 -32.95 0.72 79.48
CA THR A 71 -32.86 -0.56 80.18
C THR A 71 -31.86 -1.46 79.44
N VAL A 72 -31.35 -2.48 80.13
CA VAL A 72 -30.53 -3.51 79.48
C VAL A 72 -31.27 -4.14 78.29
N ASP A 73 -32.60 -4.21 78.35
CA ASP A 73 -33.44 -4.74 77.27
C ASP A 73 -33.51 -3.80 76.06
N ASP A 74 -33.60 -2.48 76.26
CA ASP A 74 -33.51 -1.49 75.16
C ASP A 74 -32.17 -1.63 74.41
N ILE A 75 -31.06 -1.86 75.13
CA ILE A 75 -29.72 -2.06 74.54
C ILE A 75 -29.65 -3.39 73.78
N LYS A 76 -30.20 -4.47 74.35
CA LYS A 76 -30.24 -5.78 73.67
C LYS A 76 -31.05 -5.72 72.39
N GLU A 77 -32.18 -5.01 72.38
CA GLU A 77 -33.00 -4.84 71.18
C GLU A 77 -32.23 -4.06 70.10
N LEU A 78 -31.56 -2.96 70.48
CA LEU A 78 -30.74 -2.17 69.56
C LEU A 78 -29.60 -3.01 68.96
N LEU A 79 -28.88 -3.77 69.79
CA LEU A 79 -27.81 -4.67 69.34
C LEU A 79 -28.35 -5.79 68.44
N GLY A 80 -29.55 -6.29 68.71
CA GLY A 80 -30.24 -7.26 67.87
C GLY A 80 -30.54 -6.72 66.48
N ARG A 81 -31.08 -5.49 66.41
CA ARG A 81 -31.34 -4.79 65.13
C ARG A 81 -30.05 -4.51 64.38
N LEU A 82 -29.03 -3.97 65.06
CA LEU A 82 -27.72 -3.69 64.44
C LEU A 82 -27.08 -4.96 63.87
N ARG A 83 -27.15 -6.08 64.59
CA ARG A 83 -26.65 -7.37 64.10
C ARG A 83 -27.43 -7.85 62.88
N ALA A 84 -28.76 -7.70 62.87
CA ALA A 84 -29.59 -8.06 61.73
C ALA A 84 -29.24 -7.20 60.49
N ASP A 85 -29.10 -5.89 60.65
CA ASP A 85 -28.73 -4.97 59.58
C ASP A 85 -27.35 -5.30 59.00
N ILE A 86 -26.35 -5.53 59.86
CA ILE A 86 -25.00 -5.95 59.43
C ILE A 86 -25.07 -7.27 58.65
N ASN A 87 -25.85 -8.25 59.11
CA ASN A 87 -25.98 -9.53 58.40
C ASN A 87 -26.63 -9.35 57.02
N ILE A 88 -27.65 -8.48 56.90
CA ILE A 88 -28.30 -8.16 55.63
C ILE A 88 -27.29 -7.50 54.68
N ASP A 89 -26.51 -6.55 55.15
CA ASP A 89 -25.53 -5.84 54.32
C ASP A 89 -24.36 -6.75 53.90
N LEU A 90 -23.92 -7.65 54.79
CA LEU A 90 -22.93 -8.69 54.45
C LEU A 90 -23.49 -9.65 53.40
N GLN A 91 -24.74 -10.08 53.52
CA GLN A 91 -25.37 -10.97 52.54
C GLN A 91 -25.49 -10.27 51.17
N LYS A 92 -25.98 -9.03 51.12
CA LYS A 92 -26.05 -8.24 49.88
C LYS A 92 -24.66 -8.05 49.25
N THR A 93 -23.66 -7.76 50.06
CA THR A 93 -22.28 -7.60 49.56
C THR A 93 -21.74 -8.92 48.99
N ALA A 94 -22.00 -10.05 49.64
CA ALA A 94 -21.61 -11.36 49.15
C ALA A 94 -22.33 -11.72 47.83
N GLU A 95 -23.62 -11.44 47.70
CA GLU A 95 -24.40 -11.65 46.48
C GLU A 95 -23.89 -10.77 45.33
N ASN A 96 -23.60 -9.49 45.59
CA ASN A 96 -23.04 -8.58 44.60
C ASN A 96 -21.64 -9.02 44.12
N LEU A 97 -20.77 -9.41 45.06
CA LEU A 97 -19.44 -9.93 44.71
C LEU A 97 -19.56 -11.21 43.90
N ARG A 98 -20.44 -12.14 44.30
CA ARG A 98 -20.69 -13.38 43.57
C ARG A 98 -21.14 -13.10 42.12
N GLY A 99 -22.10 -12.21 41.92
CA GLY A 99 -22.55 -11.82 40.58
C GLY A 99 -21.43 -11.21 39.74
N SER A 100 -20.61 -10.34 40.33
CA SER A 100 -19.44 -9.76 39.65
C SER A 100 -18.39 -10.82 39.28
N PHE A 101 -18.16 -11.83 40.13
CA PHE A 101 -17.25 -12.94 39.85
C PHE A 101 -17.78 -13.85 38.74
N GLU A 102 -19.07 -14.19 38.76
CA GLU A 102 -19.72 -14.99 37.71
C GLU A 102 -19.65 -14.28 36.35
N GLU A 103 -19.92 -12.97 36.30
CA GLU A 103 -19.80 -12.17 35.08
C GLU A 103 -18.36 -12.10 34.55
N ALA A 104 -17.39 -11.86 35.45
CA ALA A 104 -15.97 -11.82 35.08
C ALA A 104 -15.49 -13.18 34.54
N THR A 105 -15.95 -14.28 35.17
CA THR A 105 -15.63 -15.65 34.75
C THR A 105 -16.21 -15.95 33.37
N ALA A 106 -17.47 -15.55 33.11
CA ALA A 106 -18.10 -15.70 31.81
C ALA A 106 -17.36 -14.89 30.72
N LYS A 107 -16.97 -13.65 31.01
CA LYS A 107 -16.18 -12.80 30.10
C LYS A 107 -14.80 -13.41 29.80
N LEU A 108 -14.13 -13.97 30.79
CA LEU A 108 -12.86 -14.66 30.59
C LEU A 108 -13.03 -15.94 29.77
N GLY A 109 -14.05 -16.75 30.04
CA GLY A 109 -14.37 -17.94 29.24
C GLY A 109 -14.61 -17.61 27.76
N ALA A 110 -15.39 -16.57 27.47
CA ALA A 110 -15.62 -16.11 26.10
C ALA A 110 -14.31 -15.63 25.41
N ARG A 111 -13.43 -14.94 26.14
CA ARG A 111 -12.13 -14.51 25.62
C ARG A 111 -11.20 -15.69 25.34
N ILE A 112 -11.19 -16.70 26.20
CA ILE A 112 -10.41 -17.93 26.01
C ILE A 112 -10.89 -18.64 24.74
N GLY A 113 -12.19 -18.88 24.60
CA GLY A 113 -12.74 -19.52 23.40
C GLY A 113 -12.42 -18.77 22.11
N ALA A 114 -12.50 -17.43 22.12
CA ALA A 114 -12.13 -16.62 20.95
C ALA A 114 -10.62 -16.67 20.62
N VAL A 115 -9.75 -16.89 21.62
CA VAL A 115 -8.32 -17.09 21.39
C VAL A 115 -8.05 -18.49 20.85
N GLU A 116 -8.73 -19.51 21.35
CA GLU A 116 -8.64 -20.89 20.85
C GLU A 116 -9.09 -20.99 19.37
N GLU A 117 -10.19 -20.33 19.00
CA GLU A 117 -10.65 -20.26 17.60
C GLU A 117 -9.60 -19.58 16.70
N LYS A 118 -8.97 -18.50 17.17
CA LYS A 118 -7.88 -17.85 16.42
C LYS A 118 -6.64 -18.74 16.30
N ASN A 119 -6.29 -19.48 17.35
CA ASN A 119 -5.15 -20.40 17.32
C ASN A 119 -5.38 -21.53 16.31
N THR A 120 -6.55 -22.16 16.31
CA THR A 120 -6.89 -23.20 15.32
C THR A 120 -6.86 -22.67 13.88
N LEU A 121 -7.31 -21.43 13.66
CA LEU A 121 -7.19 -20.78 12.34
C LEU A 121 -5.73 -20.52 11.94
N ILE A 122 -4.88 -20.11 12.88
CA ILE A 122 -3.44 -19.89 12.64
C ILE A 122 -2.75 -21.21 12.31
N GLU A 123 -3.03 -22.27 13.05
CA GLU A 123 -2.49 -23.62 12.79
C GLU A 123 -2.83 -24.08 11.37
N LYS A 124 -4.10 -23.94 10.96
CA LYS A 124 -4.50 -24.25 9.58
C LYS A 124 -3.74 -23.44 8.53
N LYS A 125 -3.54 -22.14 8.77
CA LYS A 125 -2.76 -21.28 7.84
C LYS A 125 -1.29 -21.69 7.77
N VAL A 126 -0.71 -22.12 8.89
CA VAL A 126 0.67 -22.63 8.94
C VAL A 126 0.78 -23.91 8.10
N ASP A 127 -0.16 -24.84 8.24
CA ASP A 127 -0.20 -26.06 7.44
C ASP A 127 -0.34 -25.77 5.93
N ASP A 128 -1.21 -24.84 5.56
CA ASP A 128 -1.40 -24.43 4.16
C ASP A 128 -0.13 -23.75 3.60
N CYS A 129 0.54 -22.91 4.39
CA CYS A 129 1.83 -22.32 4.01
C CYS A 129 2.92 -23.38 3.83
N GLN A 130 2.97 -24.39 4.70
CA GLN A 130 3.95 -25.47 4.61
C GLN A 130 3.77 -26.30 3.34
N LYS A 131 2.53 -26.66 2.99
CA LYS A 131 2.21 -27.34 1.72
C LYS A 131 2.63 -26.52 0.49
N ASN A 132 2.37 -25.21 0.51
CA ASN A 132 2.79 -24.34 -0.59
C ASN A 132 4.31 -24.26 -0.73
N LEU A 133 5.04 -24.27 0.40
CA LEU A 133 6.49 -24.26 0.42
C LEU A 133 7.08 -25.57 -0.15
N GLU A 134 6.47 -26.71 0.13
CA GLU A 134 6.83 -28.01 -0.48
C GLU A 134 6.65 -27.96 -2.01
N ILE A 135 5.50 -27.48 -2.50
CA ILE A 135 5.23 -27.34 -3.95
C ILE A 135 6.26 -26.42 -4.63
N CYS A 136 6.61 -25.30 -4.00
CA CYS A 136 7.65 -24.39 -4.52
C CYS A 136 9.02 -25.07 -4.56
N THR A 137 9.37 -25.82 -3.52
CA THR A 137 10.65 -26.56 -3.43
C THR A 137 10.75 -27.59 -4.55
N ASP A 138 9.69 -28.35 -4.79
CA ASP A 138 9.62 -29.32 -5.89
C ASP A 138 9.76 -28.65 -7.26
N SER A 139 9.08 -27.52 -7.46
CA SER A 139 9.16 -26.74 -8.69
C SER A 139 10.59 -26.23 -8.94
N ILE A 140 11.26 -25.74 -7.90
CA ILE A 140 12.67 -25.31 -7.97
C ILE A 140 13.57 -26.49 -8.35
N ASN A 141 13.36 -27.66 -7.74
CA ASN A 141 14.13 -28.86 -8.05
C ASN A 141 13.95 -29.32 -9.51
N VAL A 142 12.73 -29.27 -10.04
CA VAL A 142 12.44 -29.59 -11.45
C VAL A 142 13.14 -28.61 -12.39
N ILE A 143 13.05 -27.30 -12.11
CA ILE A 143 13.72 -26.26 -12.89
C ILE A 143 15.24 -26.45 -12.83
N GLY A 144 15.79 -26.72 -11.64
CA GLY A 144 17.21 -26.98 -11.44
C GLY A 144 17.72 -28.15 -12.29
N LYS A 145 16.99 -29.27 -12.29
CA LYS A 145 17.32 -30.44 -13.15
C LYS A 145 17.25 -30.09 -14.64
N LYS A 146 16.24 -29.33 -15.06
CA LYS A 146 16.11 -28.88 -16.46
C LYS A 146 17.25 -27.94 -16.86
N MET A 147 17.62 -27.00 -16.01
CA MET A 147 18.79 -26.14 -16.25
C MET A 147 20.07 -26.97 -16.35
N GLN A 148 20.26 -27.93 -15.45
CA GLN A 148 21.43 -28.81 -15.49
C GLN A 148 21.51 -29.58 -16.82
N SER A 149 20.38 -30.11 -17.33
CA SER A 149 20.33 -30.77 -18.64
C SER A 149 20.62 -29.84 -19.83
N LEU A 150 20.24 -28.57 -19.73
CA LEU A 150 20.54 -27.55 -20.75
C LEU A 150 22.01 -27.12 -20.72
N THR A 151 22.65 -27.18 -19.55
CA THR A 151 24.09 -26.85 -19.41
C THR A 151 25.01 -28.04 -19.67
N SER A 152 24.53 -29.28 -19.48
CA SER A 152 25.32 -30.50 -19.70
C SER A 152 25.29 -30.99 -21.14
N THR A 153 24.43 -30.41 -21.98
CA THR A 153 24.57 -30.57 -23.43
C THR A 153 25.80 -29.75 -23.82
N GLU A 154 26.88 -30.43 -24.25
CA GLU A 154 28.06 -29.78 -24.82
C GLU A 154 27.61 -28.61 -25.71
N PRO A 155 28.29 -27.45 -25.67
CA PRO A 155 27.90 -26.27 -26.42
C PRO A 155 27.65 -26.69 -27.87
N ASN A 156 26.37 -26.81 -28.18
CA ASN A 156 25.89 -27.47 -29.39
C ASN A 156 26.62 -26.80 -30.54
N SER A 157 27.33 -27.55 -31.39
CA SER A 157 28.14 -26.98 -32.48
C SER A 157 27.35 -25.97 -33.34
N GLN A 158 26.02 -26.11 -33.35
CA GLN A 158 25.06 -25.18 -33.91
C GLN A 158 25.17 -23.74 -33.37
N TYR A 159 25.46 -23.51 -32.08
CA TYR A 159 25.62 -22.16 -31.53
C TYR A 159 26.85 -21.46 -32.10
N ALA A 160 27.95 -22.20 -32.28
CA ALA A 160 29.14 -21.69 -32.94
C ALA A 160 28.85 -21.36 -34.42
N CYS A 161 28.10 -22.21 -35.12
CA CYS A 161 27.67 -21.95 -36.51
C CYS A 161 26.76 -20.72 -36.62
N ILE A 162 25.80 -20.55 -35.70
CA ILE A 162 24.90 -19.38 -35.70
C ILE A 162 25.68 -18.09 -35.44
N LEU A 163 26.60 -18.09 -34.47
CA LEU A 163 27.43 -16.92 -34.19
C LEU A 163 28.34 -16.58 -35.36
N ALA A 164 28.95 -17.59 -35.99
CA ALA A 164 29.78 -17.41 -37.19
C ALA A 164 28.96 -16.83 -38.36
N GLU A 165 27.73 -17.31 -38.59
CA GLU A 165 26.88 -16.76 -39.66
C GLU A 165 26.40 -15.34 -39.34
N VAL A 166 26.10 -15.02 -38.08
CA VAL A 166 25.75 -13.65 -37.67
C VAL A 166 26.93 -12.70 -37.88
N GLU A 167 28.14 -13.11 -37.51
CA GLU A 167 29.37 -12.36 -37.76
C GLU A 167 29.60 -12.16 -39.26
N GLU A 168 29.41 -13.20 -40.07
CA GLU A 168 29.52 -13.10 -41.53
C GLU A 168 28.51 -12.11 -42.12
N ARG A 169 27.25 -12.12 -41.66
CA ARG A 169 26.23 -11.15 -42.10
C ARG A 169 26.56 -9.72 -41.70
N GLU A 170 27.13 -9.50 -40.52
CA GLU A 170 27.64 -8.20 -40.07
C GLU A 170 28.79 -7.72 -40.95
N ASN A 171 29.70 -8.62 -41.34
CA ASN A 171 30.77 -8.31 -42.27
C ASN A 171 30.23 -7.95 -43.67
N ARG A 172 29.25 -8.71 -44.18
CA ARG A 172 28.61 -8.46 -45.47
C ARG A 172 27.76 -7.18 -45.51
N ARG A 173 27.32 -6.63 -44.37
CA ARG A 173 26.59 -5.35 -44.31
C ARG A 173 27.39 -4.16 -44.82
N LYS A 174 28.73 -4.26 -44.84
CA LYS A 174 29.62 -3.22 -45.36
C LYS A 174 29.88 -3.39 -46.85
N ASN A 175 29.48 -4.52 -47.44
CA ASN A 175 29.68 -4.78 -48.85
C ASN A 175 28.67 -3.97 -49.66
N VAL A 176 29.16 -3.32 -50.70
CA VAL A 176 28.34 -2.66 -51.72
C VAL A 176 28.32 -3.58 -52.94
N MET A 177 27.14 -3.97 -53.38
CA MET A 177 26.99 -4.67 -54.67
C MET A 177 26.79 -3.63 -55.77
N VAL A 178 27.60 -3.73 -56.81
CA VAL A 178 27.51 -2.90 -58.00
C VAL A 178 27.01 -3.78 -59.13
N PHE A 179 25.86 -3.43 -59.71
CA PHE A 179 25.27 -4.14 -60.84
C PHE A 179 25.68 -3.46 -62.15
N ASP A 180 25.65 -4.22 -63.24
CA ASP A 180 25.88 -3.74 -64.61
C ASP A 180 27.25 -3.07 -64.84
N LEU A 181 28.25 -3.45 -64.05
CA LEU A 181 29.63 -3.10 -64.35
C LEU A 181 30.09 -3.93 -65.56
N ALA A 182 30.59 -3.26 -66.60
CA ALA A 182 31.15 -3.95 -67.75
C ALA A 182 32.32 -4.85 -67.31
N GLU A 183 32.31 -6.11 -67.72
CA GLU A 183 33.37 -7.06 -67.38
C GLU A 183 34.73 -6.55 -67.88
N SER A 184 35.75 -6.65 -67.02
CA SER A 184 37.10 -6.25 -67.40
C SER A 184 37.66 -7.18 -68.48
N THR A 185 38.09 -6.61 -69.61
CA THR A 185 38.76 -7.34 -70.68
C THR A 185 40.25 -7.57 -70.42
N ALA A 186 40.75 -7.24 -69.22
CA ALA A 186 42.18 -7.33 -68.91
C ALA A 186 42.66 -8.78 -68.79
N ALA A 187 43.86 -9.06 -69.31
CA ALA A 187 44.37 -10.42 -69.43
C ALA A 187 44.69 -11.03 -68.05
N THR A 188 45.21 -10.24 -67.12
CA THR A 188 45.66 -10.72 -65.80
C THR A 188 44.70 -10.32 -64.66
N ASN A 189 44.66 -11.12 -63.59
CA ASN A 189 43.83 -10.81 -62.42
C ASN A 189 44.21 -9.48 -61.75
N ALA A 190 45.50 -9.15 -61.70
CA ALA A 190 45.94 -7.89 -61.09
C ALA A 190 45.42 -6.67 -61.87
N GLU A 191 45.43 -6.73 -63.21
CA GLU A 191 44.89 -5.68 -64.05
C GLU A 191 43.35 -5.60 -63.98
N ARG A 192 42.65 -6.74 -63.87
CA ARG A 192 41.19 -6.76 -63.65
C ARG A 192 40.82 -6.08 -62.33
N VAL A 193 41.50 -6.43 -61.24
CA VAL A 193 41.28 -5.80 -59.92
C VAL A 193 41.58 -4.29 -59.98
N ALA A 194 42.65 -3.88 -60.67
CA ALA A 194 42.95 -2.46 -60.86
C ALA A 194 41.87 -1.75 -61.70
N HIS A 195 41.35 -2.40 -62.74
CA HIS A 195 40.27 -1.89 -63.58
C HIS A 195 38.96 -1.73 -62.77
N ASP A 196 38.58 -2.73 -61.99
CA ASP A 196 37.37 -2.71 -61.17
C ASP A 196 37.46 -1.65 -60.06
N ASN A 197 38.61 -1.56 -59.38
CA ASN A 197 38.86 -0.51 -58.38
C ASN A 197 38.78 0.89 -59.01
N LYS A 198 39.27 1.06 -60.24
CA LYS A 198 39.17 2.32 -60.97
C LYS A 198 37.72 2.63 -61.35
N ALA A 199 36.96 1.64 -61.82
CA ALA A 199 35.54 1.80 -62.15
C ALA A 199 34.71 2.16 -60.90
N ILE A 200 34.93 1.48 -59.78
CA ILE A 200 34.28 1.78 -58.49
C ILE A 200 34.64 3.19 -58.03
N SER A 201 35.93 3.57 -58.09
CA SER A 201 36.39 4.91 -57.73
C SER A 201 35.71 5.99 -58.58
N ASN A 202 35.56 5.76 -59.89
CA ASN A 202 34.87 6.66 -60.80
C ASN A 202 33.38 6.80 -60.47
N ILE A 203 32.70 5.70 -60.12
CA ILE A 203 31.29 5.71 -59.68
C ILE A 203 31.17 6.50 -58.37
N CYS A 204 32.05 6.25 -57.40
CA CYS A 204 32.06 6.99 -56.14
C CYS A 204 32.30 8.48 -56.35
N ALA A 205 33.21 8.85 -57.26
CA ALA A 205 33.47 10.24 -57.62
C ALA A 205 32.28 10.89 -58.35
N ALA A 206 31.64 10.17 -59.28
CA ALA A 206 30.49 10.68 -60.04
C ALA A 206 29.24 10.90 -59.18
N LEU A 207 29.06 10.09 -58.13
CA LEU A 207 27.96 10.20 -57.18
C LEU A 207 28.26 11.16 -56.01
N ASP A 208 29.39 11.89 -56.08
CA ASP A 208 29.89 12.79 -55.04
C ASP A 208 29.92 12.14 -53.64
N LEU A 209 30.23 10.84 -53.62
CA LEU A 209 30.27 10.01 -52.43
C LEU A 209 31.59 10.24 -51.69
N SER A 210 31.78 11.45 -51.18
CA SER A 210 32.63 11.62 -50.00
C SER A 210 32.08 10.72 -48.88
N SER A 211 32.94 10.23 -47.98
CA SER A 211 32.49 9.40 -46.84
C SER A 211 31.41 10.06 -45.98
N ALA A 212 31.27 11.39 -46.07
CA ALA A 212 30.18 12.17 -45.49
C ALA A 212 28.90 12.20 -46.35
N GLY A 213 29.02 12.31 -47.68
CA GLY A 213 27.88 12.36 -48.62
C GLY A 213 27.05 11.09 -48.66
N PHE A 214 27.68 9.91 -48.51
CA PHE A 214 26.98 8.61 -48.53
C PHE A 214 25.95 8.47 -47.41
N ARG A 215 26.19 9.08 -46.24
CA ARG A 215 25.20 9.09 -45.14
C ARG A 215 23.99 9.94 -45.48
N SER A 216 24.20 11.11 -46.09
CA SER A 216 23.11 12.04 -46.44
C SER A 216 22.24 11.46 -47.56
N TYR A 217 22.86 10.94 -48.63
CA TYR A 217 22.14 10.33 -49.74
C TYR A 217 21.32 9.09 -49.30
N ARG A 218 21.84 8.28 -48.37
CA ARG A 218 21.10 7.12 -47.86
C ARG A 218 19.89 7.50 -47.01
N ILE A 219 19.93 8.66 -46.33
CA ILE A 219 18.78 9.18 -45.58
C ILE A 219 17.70 9.67 -46.55
N GLU A 220 18.09 10.41 -47.58
CA GLU A 220 17.18 10.90 -48.63
C GLU A 220 16.52 9.75 -49.39
N LEU A 221 17.29 8.73 -49.80
CA LEU A 221 16.76 7.58 -50.53
C LEU A 221 15.79 6.73 -49.67
N CYS A 222 16.05 6.65 -48.36
CA CYS A 222 15.13 6.01 -47.41
C CYS A 222 13.84 6.82 -47.25
N ALA A 223 13.93 8.15 -47.22
CA ALA A 223 12.77 9.04 -47.15
C ALA A 223 11.89 8.93 -48.41
N ASP A 224 12.50 8.95 -49.60
CA ASP A 224 11.80 8.87 -50.89
C ASP A 224 11.12 7.50 -51.10
N ALA A 225 11.74 6.43 -50.61
CA ALA A 225 11.17 5.08 -50.66
C ALA A 225 10.10 4.82 -49.57
N GLY A 226 9.86 5.78 -48.67
CA GLY A 226 8.99 5.60 -47.51
C GLY A 226 9.50 4.57 -46.50
N VAL A 227 10.80 4.21 -46.57
CA VAL A 227 11.42 3.22 -45.70
C VAL A 227 12.07 3.94 -44.53
N LEU A 228 11.46 3.82 -43.36
CA LEU A 228 12.04 4.34 -42.12
C LEU A 228 13.44 3.77 -41.89
N THR A 229 14.37 4.65 -41.54
CA THR A 229 15.70 4.27 -41.09
C THR A 229 15.59 3.35 -39.87
N LEU A 230 16.64 2.56 -39.60
CA LEU A 230 16.66 1.70 -38.41
C LEU A 230 16.53 2.51 -37.11
N GLU A 231 17.07 3.72 -37.10
CA GLU A 231 16.95 4.66 -35.98
C GLU A 231 15.51 5.08 -35.77
N GLU A 232 14.82 5.54 -36.82
CA GLU A 232 13.41 5.92 -36.76
C GLU A 232 12.51 4.76 -36.34
N ARG A 233 12.73 3.55 -36.89
CA ARG A 233 11.98 2.35 -36.48
C ARG A 233 12.17 2.02 -35.00
N ARG A 234 13.41 2.16 -34.48
CA ARG A 234 13.71 1.95 -33.06
C ARG A 234 13.04 3.02 -32.19
N SER A 235 13.02 4.28 -32.63
CA SER A 235 12.33 5.37 -31.96
C SER A 235 10.81 5.16 -31.95
N CYS A 236 10.20 4.77 -33.06
CA CYS A 236 8.78 4.42 -33.13
C CYS A 236 8.42 3.24 -32.22
N ALA A 237 9.22 2.17 -32.22
CA ALA A 237 9.01 1.03 -31.32
C ALA A 237 9.12 1.45 -29.84
N ALA A 238 10.06 2.34 -29.51
CA ALA A 238 10.19 2.89 -28.17
C ALA A 238 8.94 3.70 -27.76
N ILE A 239 8.44 4.58 -28.63
CA ILE A 239 7.22 5.37 -28.38
C ILE A 239 6.00 4.46 -28.19
N LEU A 240 5.82 3.45 -29.05
CA LEU A 240 4.72 2.50 -28.95
C LEU A 240 4.76 1.69 -27.65
N PHE A 241 5.95 1.24 -27.26
CA PHE A 241 6.13 0.53 -25.99
C PHE A 241 5.73 1.41 -24.80
N VAL A 242 6.21 2.67 -24.77
CA VAL A 242 5.85 3.64 -23.72
C VAL A 242 4.35 3.90 -23.68
N LYS A 243 3.71 4.06 -24.85
CA LYS A 243 2.26 4.23 -24.96
C LYS A 243 1.50 3.03 -24.40
N ASN A 244 1.92 1.82 -24.74
CA ASN A 244 1.30 0.58 -24.23
C ASN A 244 1.53 0.41 -22.72
N LEU A 245 2.70 0.82 -22.22
CA LEU A 245 3.03 0.82 -20.80
C LEU A 245 2.09 1.74 -20.02
N PHE A 246 1.91 3.00 -20.46
CA PHE A 246 1.02 3.96 -19.79
C PHE A 246 -0.46 3.59 -19.89
N ARG A 247 -0.86 2.88 -20.94
CA ARG A 247 -2.23 2.36 -21.09
C ARG A 247 -2.49 1.08 -20.31
N GLY A 248 -1.49 0.53 -19.61
CA GLY A 248 -1.63 -0.71 -18.84
C GLY A 248 -1.73 -1.98 -19.70
N PHE A 249 -1.38 -1.92 -20.99
CA PHE A 249 -1.38 -3.10 -21.87
C PHE A 249 -0.18 -4.02 -21.65
N VAL A 250 0.86 -3.56 -20.94
CA VAL A 250 1.99 -4.39 -20.56
C VAL A 250 1.64 -5.12 -19.27
N ASP A 251 1.00 -6.28 -19.40
CA ASP A 251 0.49 -7.11 -18.29
C ASP A 251 1.61 -7.98 -17.68
N CYS A 252 2.73 -7.35 -17.32
CA CYS A 252 3.85 -8.06 -16.70
C CYS A 252 4.50 -7.20 -15.61
N SER A 253 3.75 -7.00 -14.52
CA SER A 253 4.21 -6.30 -13.31
C SER A 253 5.55 -6.82 -12.80
N LYS A 254 5.74 -8.15 -12.77
CA LYS A 254 7.02 -8.78 -12.37
C LYS A 254 8.19 -8.37 -13.26
N MET A 255 8.01 -8.27 -14.58
CA MET A 255 9.07 -7.82 -15.47
C MET A 255 9.37 -6.35 -15.22
N LEU A 256 8.34 -5.52 -15.05
CA LEU A 256 8.50 -4.09 -14.77
C LEU A 256 9.21 -3.83 -13.43
N GLU A 257 8.98 -4.65 -12.40
CA GLU A 257 9.68 -4.60 -11.11
C GLU A 257 11.19 -4.88 -11.26
N THR A 258 11.59 -5.70 -12.23
CA THR A 258 13.02 -5.95 -12.49
C THR A 258 13.71 -4.82 -13.24
N VAL A 259 12.95 -3.93 -13.87
CA VAL A 259 13.52 -2.80 -14.61
C VAL A 259 13.84 -1.69 -13.60
N PRO A 260 15.11 -1.27 -13.46
CA PRO A 260 15.52 -0.28 -12.46
C PRO A 260 15.11 1.14 -12.88
N ILE A 261 13.80 1.41 -12.89
CA ILE A 261 13.21 2.71 -13.20
C ILE A 261 12.96 3.45 -11.90
N ASN A 262 13.69 4.54 -11.67
CA ASN A 262 13.41 5.41 -10.54
C ASN A 262 12.28 6.37 -10.91
N VAL A 263 11.09 6.12 -10.36
CA VAL A 263 9.98 7.07 -10.38
C VAL A 263 10.23 8.08 -9.25
N PRO A 264 10.36 9.39 -9.55
CA PRO A 264 10.51 10.40 -8.51
C PRO A 264 9.29 10.36 -7.56
N SER A 265 9.53 10.13 -6.27
CA SER A 265 8.47 10.17 -5.24
C SER A 265 7.99 11.59 -4.92
N ARG A 266 8.75 12.60 -5.37
CA ARG A 266 8.45 14.03 -5.19
C ARG A 266 8.64 14.76 -6.51
N ILE A 267 7.69 15.64 -6.82
CA ILE A 267 7.76 16.53 -7.98
C ILE A 267 8.87 17.55 -7.70
N ASN A 268 10.02 17.36 -8.34
CA ASN A 268 11.11 18.33 -8.31
C ASN A 268 10.94 19.32 -9.47
N ARG A 269 11.56 20.50 -9.38
CA ARG A 269 11.55 21.52 -10.45
C ARG A 269 12.07 21.00 -11.80
N THR A 270 12.81 19.90 -11.81
CA THR A 270 13.22 19.18 -13.03
C THR A 270 12.04 18.33 -13.54
N LYS A 271 11.42 18.75 -14.65
CA LYS A 271 10.36 18.03 -15.39
C LYS A 271 10.89 16.77 -16.09
N LEU A 272 11.32 15.78 -15.31
CA LEU A 272 11.69 14.46 -15.83
C LEU A 272 10.78 13.43 -15.18
N LEU A 273 9.92 12.79 -15.97
CA LEU A 273 9.00 11.74 -15.53
C LEU A 273 9.75 10.54 -14.96
N LEU A 274 10.81 10.12 -15.66
CA LEU A 274 11.58 8.92 -15.33
C LEU A 274 13.07 9.27 -15.26
N ARG A 275 13.78 8.73 -14.25
CA ARG A 275 15.24 8.88 -14.17
C ARG A 275 15.91 7.56 -14.53
N PRO A 276 16.76 7.51 -15.57
CA PRO A 276 17.56 6.33 -15.81
C PRO A 276 18.57 6.22 -14.66
N LYS A 277 18.84 4.98 -14.22
CA LYS A 277 19.94 4.75 -13.28
C LYS A 277 21.24 5.16 -13.97
N VAL A 278 22.01 6.03 -13.34
CA VAL A 278 23.29 6.50 -13.88
C VAL A 278 24.18 5.28 -14.10
N SER A 279 24.51 5.03 -15.37
CA SER A 279 25.35 3.90 -15.70
C SER A 279 26.77 4.33 -16.01
N ARG A 280 27.73 3.52 -15.53
CA ARG A 280 29.17 3.82 -15.60
C ARG A 280 29.80 3.49 -16.95
N THR A 281 29.12 2.74 -17.83
CA THR A 281 29.66 2.29 -19.11
C THR A 281 28.87 2.81 -20.30
N ASN A 282 29.53 3.11 -21.42
CA ASN A 282 28.87 3.58 -22.65
C ASN A 282 27.86 2.56 -23.22
N PHE A 283 28.13 1.26 -23.02
CA PHE A 283 27.25 0.18 -23.46
C PHE A 283 25.86 0.26 -22.79
N SER A 284 25.83 0.54 -21.49
CA SER A 284 24.59 0.59 -20.71
C SER A 284 23.84 1.93 -20.89
N GLN A 285 24.56 3.01 -21.20
CA GLN A 285 23.96 4.27 -21.65
C GLN A 285 23.25 4.13 -23.01
N SER A 286 23.68 3.17 -23.85
CA SER A 286 23.04 2.85 -25.14
C SER A 286 21.96 1.77 -25.04
N SER A 287 21.59 1.35 -23.81
CA SER A 287 20.60 0.30 -23.62
C SER A 287 19.22 0.71 -24.15
N PRO A 288 18.38 -0.26 -24.59
CA PRO A 288 17.00 0.01 -24.98
C PRO A 288 16.21 0.77 -23.90
N LEU A 289 16.45 0.45 -22.63
CA LEU A 289 15.82 1.12 -21.49
C LEU A 289 16.18 2.60 -21.40
N HIS A 290 17.46 2.93 -21.58
CA HIS A 290 17.91 4.32 -21.50
C HIS A 290 17.31 5.17 -22.63
N ARG A 291 17.17 4.57 -23.82
CA ARG A 291 16.47 5.20 -24.96
C ARG A 291 14.97 5.39 -24.70
N LEU A 292 14.30 4.38 -24.14
CA LEU A 292 12.90 4.46 -23.73
C LEU A 292 12.67 5.60 -22.73
N ILE A 293 13.50 5.69 -21.69
CA ILE A 293 13.41 6.75 -20.68
C ILE A 293 13.69 8.14 -21.28
N ALA A 294 14.67 8.24 -22.19
CA ALA A 294 14.94 9.49 -22.90
C ALA A 294 13.73 9.93 -23.74
N VAL A 295 13.10 9.01 -24.46
CA VAL A 295 11.87 9.26 -25.23
C VAL A 295 10.73 9.70 -24.30
N CYS A 296 10.50 9.02 -23.18
CA CYS A 296 9.47 9.42 -22.20
C CYS A 296 9.67 10.86 -21.72
N ASN A 297 10.91 11.23 -21.39
CA ASN A 297 11.22 12.55 -20.88
C ASN A 297 11.14 13.64 -21.97
N GLN A 298 11.44 13.30 -23.23
CA GLN A 298 11.27 14.22 -24.36
C GLN A 298 9.80 14.49 -24.65
N ILE A 299 8.93 13.48 -24.54
CA ILE A 299 7.48 13.63 -24.69
C ILE A 299 6.95 14.64 -23.65
N ASP A 300 7.37 14.54 -22.39
CA ASP A 300 6.96 15.45 -21.31
C ASP A 300 7.46 16.91 -21.51
N GLN A 301 8.71 17.06 -21.93
CA GLN A 301 9.34 18.39 -22.07
C GLN A 301 8.77 19.23 -23.20
N ASN A 302 8.28 18.60 -24.27
CA ASN A 302 7.82 19.31 -25.46
C ASN A 302 6.50 20.05 -25.28
N GLY A 303 5.83 19.95 -24.12
CA GLY A 303 4.73 20.84 -23.68
C GLY A 303 3.44 20.82 -24.52
N ASN A 304 3.49 20.34 -25.75
CA ASN A 304 2.37 20.10 -26.67
C ASN A 304 1.79 18.70 -26.48
N CYS A 305 1.97 18.12 -25.29
CA CYS A 305 1.43 16.82 -24.95
C CYS A 305 0.07 16.92 -24.22
N GLU A 306 -0.85 17.74 -24.72
CA GLU A 306 -2.09 17.13 -25.22
C GLU A 306 -1.73 16.35 -26.50
N VAL A 307 -0.86 15.35 -26.34
CA VAL A 307 -0.90 14.20 -27.20
C VAL A 307 -2.18 13.60 -26.71
N ASP A 308 -3.20 13.91 -27.46
CA ASP A 308 -4.36 13.11 -27.67
C ASP A 308 -3.85 11.68 -27.97
N ILE A 309 -3.43 10.98 -26.91
CA ILE A 309 -3.04 9.59 -26.93
C ILE A 309 -4.25 8.80 -27.48
N LEU A 310 -5.45 9.39 -27.47
CA LEU A 310 -6.69 8.97 -28.10
C LEU A 310 -6.89 9.44 -29.56
N ALA A 311 -6.44 10.62 -30.03
CA ALA A 311 -6.59 11.03 -31.45
C ALA A 311 -5.56 10.46 -32.44
N TYR A 312 -4.65 9.58 -32.01
CA TYR A 312 -3.99 8.64 -32.92
C TYR A 312 -4.95 7.58 -33.52
N ASN A 313 -6.26 7.73 -33.31
CA ASN A 313 -7.33 7.05 -34.05
C ASN A 313 -7.85 7.84 -35.27
N GLN A 314 -7.38 9.06 -35.54
CA GLN A 314 -7.61 9.68 -36.85
C GLN A 314 -6.57 9.18 -37.86
N PRO A 315 -6.97 8.83 -39.09
CA PRO A 315 -6.04 8.41 -40.13
C PRO A 315 -5.09 9.57 -40.43
N LEU A 316 -3.82 9.41 -40.05
CA LEU A 316 -2.76 10.33 -40.41
C LEU A 316 -2.65 10.36 -41.94
N THR A 317 -2.97 11.51 -42.51
CA THR A 317 -3.09 11.75 -43.96
C THR A 317 -1.75 11.76 -44.73
N SER A 318 -0.64 11.33 -44.12
CA SER A 318 0.58 11.01 -44.87
C SER A 318 0.55 9.53 -45.28
N GLY A 319 0.28 9.27 -46.55
CA GLY A 319 -0.06 7.96 -47.13
C GLY A 319 0.93 6.79 -46.98
N VAL A 320 2.07 6.99 -46.32
CA VAL A 320 3.11 5.96 -46.16
C VAL A 320 2.94 5.17 -44.85
N LEU A 321 2.47 5.79 -43.76
CA LEU A 321 2.33 5.14 -42.45
C LEU A 321 0.98 4.44 -42.26
N ALA A 322 -0.07 4.87 -42.97
CA ALA A 322 -1.40 4.26 -42.92
C ALA A 322 -1.42 2.86 -43.58
N SER A 323 -0.59 2.60 -44.59
CA SER A 323 -0.54 1.29 -45.25
C SER A 323 0.08 0.20 -44.34
N MET A 324 1.06 0.56 -43.51
CA MET A 324 1.76 -0.42 -42.66
C MET A 324 0.95 -0.84 -41.43
N ILE A 325 0.11 0.03 -40.86
CA ILE A 325 -0.75 -0.33 -39.72
C ILE A 325 -1.86 -1.30 -40.14
N THR A 326 -2.28 -1.26 -41.42
CA THR A 326 -3.28 -2.19 -41.98
C THR A 326 -2.68 -3.57 -42.29
N GLN A 327 -1.35 -3.68 -42.40
CA GLN A 327 -0.66 -4.93 -42.73
C GLN A 327 -0.28 -5.78 -41.50
N TYR A 328 -0.44 -5.22 -40.29
CA TYR A 328 -0.11 -5.85 -39.01
C TYR A 328 -1.32 -6.01 -38.06
N ARG A 329 -2.54 -5.83 -38.59
CA ARG A 329 -3.79 -6.34 -38.00
C ARG A 329 -4.22 -7.58 -38.75
#